data_AF-G5J994-F1
#
_entry.id   AF-G5J994-F1
#
_cell.length_a   1.000
_cell.length_b   1.000
_cell.length_c   1.000
_cell.angle_alpha   90.00
_cell.angle_beta   90.00
_cell.angle_gamma   90.00
#
_symmetry.space_group_name_H-M   'P 1'
#
loop_
_entity.id
_entity.type
_entity.pdbx_description
1 polymer ?
#
loop_
_entity_poly.entity_id
_entity_poly.type
_entity_poly.pdbx_seq_one_letter_code
_entity_poly.pdbx_strand_id
1 'polypeptide(L)'
;MSLIYALFLLAQFRETSGYPLIVKLVSKEEQVVEDLLGDLVTEDLGRMLASVYDGRLELIQELIENHSLYEYVRTAAIKCLTILVAHKLLAREVVINYFRLLFNSKLKKDGSYVWTSLVCESTNLCPKELEIEIRKTFEADLIEPFFINLKDVEKSLKTNINQSLSSLRKNRHYSLINNTIAEIEGWAYFKHEPSKKTISTEKVAPSFSGLFKKTNTSNKKLKKSQKKKKGFG
;
A
#
# COMPACT_ATOMS: atom_id res chain seq x y z
N MET A 1 6.05 14.22 -6.36
CA MET A 1 5.56 14.59 -5.01
C MET A 1 4.37 15.54 -5.02
N SER A 2 4.38 16.67 -5.75
CA SER A 2 3.25 17.64 -5.74
C SER A 2 1.89 17.03 -6.09
N LEU A 3 1.85 16.13 -7.09
CA LEU A 3 0.64 15.41 -7.48
C LEU A 3 0.03 14.61 -6.32
N ILE A 4 0.86 13.91 -5.55
CA ILE A 4 0.40 13.03 -4.46
C ILE A 4 -0.28 13.87 -3.35
N TYR A 5 0.30 15.01 -2.99
CA TYR A 5 -0.33 15.94 -2.04
C TYR A 5 -1.66 16.47 -2.55
N ALA A 6 -1.75 16.80 -3.86
CA ALA A 6 -3.01 17.23 -4.45
C ALA A 6 -4.07 16.13 -4.36
N LEU A 7 -3.74 14.87 -4.65
CA LEU A 7 -4.68 13.75 -4.54
C LEU A 7 -5.21 13.57 -3.11
N PHE A 8 -4.34 13.65 -2.10
CA PHE A 8 -4.78 13.59 -0.70
C PHE A 8 -5.69 14.76 -0.32
N LEU A 9 -5.41 15.97 -0.79
CA LEU A 9 -6.23 17.15 -0.50
C LEU A 9 -7.59 17.08 -1.21
N LEU A 10 -7.62 16.67 -2.48
CA LEU A 10 -8.87 16.42 -3.22
C LEU A 10 -9.72 15.38 -2.49
N ALA A 11 -9.10 14.28 -2.06
CA ALA A 11 -9.77 13.26 -1.27
C ALA A 11 -10.30 13.81 0.06
N GLN A 12 -9.47 14.53 0.84
CA GLN A 12 -9.88 15.15 2.10
C GLN A 12 -11.07 16.09 1.94
N PHE A 13 -11.07 16.92 0.90
CA PHE A 13 -12.14 17.88 0.63
C PHE A 13 -13.36 17.29 -0.07
N ARG A 14 -13.34 15.98 -0.40
CA ARG A 14 -14.41 15.32 -1.16
C ARG A 14 -14.67 16.02 -2.50
N GLU A 15 -13.61 16.47 -3.17
CA GLU A 15 -13.72 17.19 -4.43
C GLU A 15 -14.09 16.23 -5.57
N THR A 16 -15.40 16.10 -5.81
CA THR A 16 -15.95 15.11 -6.74
C THR A 16 -15.60 15.39 -8.21
N SER A 17 -15.30 16.64 -8.56
CA SER A 17 -14.79 16.96 -9.91
C SER A 17 -13.43 16.29 -10.21
N GLY A 18 -12.70 15.88 -9.16
CA GLY A 18 -11.44 15.14 -9.28
C GLY A 18 -11.61 13.68 -9.70
N TYR A 19 -12.75 13.05 -9.42
CA TYR A 19 -12.97 11.63 -9.72
C TYR A 19 -12.71 11.21 -11.18
N PRO A 20 -13.32 11.83 -12.21
CA PRO A 20 -13.04 11.46 -13.60
C PRO A 20 -11.59 11.73 -14.01
N LEU A 21 -10.95 12.73 -13.39
CA LEU A 21 -9.56 13.08 -13.68
C LEU A 21 -8.61 12.03 -13.10
N ILE A 22 -8.88 11.55 -11.88
CA ILE A 22 -8.12 10.48 -11.24
C ILE A 22 -8.32 9.18 -12.01
N VAL A 23 -9.56 8.82 -12.39
CA VAL A 23 -9.83 7.64 -13.24
C VAL A 23 -9.04 7.73 -14.54
N LYS A 24 -9.06 8.87 -15.22
CA LYS A 24 -8.29 9.09 -16.47
C LYS A 24 -6.78 8.97 -16.26
N LEU A 25 -6.27 9.44 -15.13
CA LEU A 25 -4.85 9.34 -14.76
C LEU A 25 -4.43 7.88 -14.58
N VAL A 26 -5.20 7.11 -13.80
CA VAL A 26 -4.86 5.70 -13.50
C VAL A 26 -5.22 4.73 -14.63
N SER A 27 -5.94 5.21 -15.65
CA SER A 27 -6.18 4.49 -16.92
C SER A 27 -5.02 4.59 -17.91
N LYS A 28 -3.90 5.23 -17.53
CA LYS A 28 -2.69 5.29 -18.34
C LYS A 28 -1.90 3.99 -18.30
N GLU A 29 -0.89 3.90 -19.15
CA GLU A 29 0.04 2.77 -19.17
C GLU A 29 0.69 2.57 -17.80
N GLU A 30 0.95 1.32 -17.43
CA GLU A 30 1.49 0.92 -16.13
C GLU A 30 2.71 1.74 -15.71
N GLN A 31 3.71 1.87 -16.58
CA GLN A 31 4.91 2.65 -16.29
C GLN A 31 4.59 4.10 -15.92
N VAL A 32 3.62 4.73 -16.58
CA VAL A 32 3.24 6.12 -16.29
C VAL A 32 2.56 6.21 -14.93
N VAL A 33 1.72 5.24 -14.58
CA VAL A 33 1.04 5.19 -13.29
C VAL A 33 2.05 4.93 -12.16
N GLU A 34 2.96 3.97 -12.34
CA GLU A 34 4.03 3.67 -11.39
C GLU A 34 4.96 4.87 -11.18
N ASP A 35 5.42 5.53 -12.25
CA ASP A 35 6.31 6.69 -12.16
C ASP A 35 5.68 7.86 -11.38
N LEU A 36 4.37 8.04 -11.51
CA LEU A 36 3.65 9.16 -10.91
C LEU A 36 3.16 8.88 -9.48
N LEU A 37 2.69 7.66 -9.23
CA LEU A 37 1.98 7.30 -8.01
C LEU A 37 2.74 6.28 -7.14
N GLY A 38 3.54 5.40 -7.75
CA GLY A 38 4.28 4.34 -7.05
C GLY A 38 3.39 3.54 -6.10
N ASP A 39 3.87 3.35 -4.87
CA ASP A 39 3.18 2.58 -3.81
C ASP A 39 1.78 3.11 -3.47
N LEU A 40 1.48 4.37 -3.81
CA LEU A 40 0.15 4.95 -3.58
C LEU A 40 -0.96 4.14 -4.29
N VAL A 41 -0.65 3.50 -5.42
CA VAL A 41 -1.59 2.66 -6.17
C VAL A 41 -2.13 1.52 -5.30
N THR A 42 -1.25 0.86 -4.54
CA THR A 42 -1.62 -0.31 -3.72
C THR A 42 -2.08 0.10 -2.32
N GLU A 43 -1.53 1.19 -1.78
CA GLU A 43 -1.80 1.62 -0.40
C GLU A 43 -3.10 2.43 -0.26
N ASP A 44 -3.31 3.44 -1.13
CA ASP A 44 -4.30 4.51 -0.88
C ASP A 44 -5.24 4.80 -2.06
N LEU A 45 -4.94 4.38 -3.29
CA LEU A 45 -5.74 4.72 -4.47
C LEU A 45 -7.23 4.33 -4.32
N GLY A 46 -7.52 3.17 -3.76
CA GLY A 46 -8.91 2.75 -3.50
C GLY A 46 -9.65 3.70 -2.54
N ARG A 47 -8.95 4.23 -1.52
CA ARG A 47 -9.49 5.21 -0.58
C ARG A 47 -9.65 6.57 -1.25
N MET A 48 -8.71 6.96 -2.11
CA MET A 48 -8.79 8.22 -2.87
C MET A 48 -10.00 8.22 -3.80
N LEU A 49 -10.15 7.18 -4.62
CA LEU A 49 -11.29 7.01 -5.52
C LEU A 49 -12.61 7.04 -4.75
N ALA A 50 -12.70 6.33 -3.62
CA ALA A 50 -13.91 6.34 -2.80
C ALA A 50 -14.19 7.70 -2.15
N SER A 51 -13.14 8.46 -1.80
CA SER A 51 -13.27 9.79 -1.16
C SER A 51 -13.75 10.85 -2.14
N VAL A 52 -13.39 10.76 -3.43
CA VAL A 52 -13.86 11.70 -4.45
C VAL A 52 -15.06 11.18 -5.25
N TYR A 53 -15.60 10.00 -4.92
CA TYR A 53 -16.66 9.36 -5.68
C TYR A 53 -17.85 10.28 -5.95
N ASP A 54 -18.23 10.40 -7.23
CA ASP A 54 -19.24 11.34 -7.69
C ASP A 54 -20.57 10.69 -8.10
N GLY A 55 -20.71 9.38 -7.87
CA GLY A 55 -21.89 8.61 -8.24
C GLY A 55 -21.77 7.82 -9.54
N ARG A 56 -20.73 8.05 -10.37
CA ARG A 56 -20.50 7.31 -11.62
C ARG A 56 -19.79 5.99 -11.35
N LEU A 57 -20.58 4.97 -11.04
CA LEU A 57 -20.12 3.61 -10.78
C LEU A 57 -19.44 2.99 -12.01
N GLU A 58 -19.92 3.32 -13.21
CA GLU A 58 -19.42 2.83 -14.49
C GLU A 58 -17.91 3.06 -14.65
N LEU A 59 -17.38 4.18 -14.13
CA LEU A 59 -15.95 4.48 -14.21
C LEU A 59 -15.09 3.53 -13.36
N ILE A 60 -15.56 3.10 -12.18
CA ILE A 60 -14.87 2.06 -11.40
C ILE A 60 -14.98 0.71 -12.12
N GLN A 61 -16.14 0.41 -12.70
CA GLN A 61 -16.36 -0.87 -13.38
C GLN A 61 -15.43 -1.00 -14.61
N GLU A 62 -15.30 0.05 -15.41
CA GLU A 62 -14.36 0.13 -16.53
C GLU A 62 -12.92 -0.11 -16.10
N LEU A 63 -12.47 0.46 -14.98
CA LEU A 63 -11.14 0.18 -14.44
C LEU A 63 -10.95 -1.30 -14.11
N ILE A 64 -11.92 -1.92 -13.40
CA ILE A 64 -11.81 -3.32 -12.95
C ILE A 64 -11.79 -4.29 -14.15
N GLU A 65 -12.64 -4.04 -15.14
CA GLU A 65 -12.86 -4.91 -16.29
C GLU A 65 -11.76 -4.78 -17.35
N ASN A 66 -11.02 -3.68 -17.39
CA ASN A 66 -9.97 -3.47 -18.38
C ASN A 66 -8.71 -4.30 -18.09
N HIS A 67 -8.59 -5.44 -18.78
CA HIS A 67 -7.44 -6.36 -18.64
C HIS A 67 -6.08 -5.81 -19.11
N SER A 68 -6.05 -4.69 -19.84
CA SER A 68 -4.78 -4.07 -20.24
C SER A 68 -4.25 -3.06 -19.23
N LEU A 69 -5.02 -2.75 -18.17
CA LEU A 69 -4.56 -1.87 -17.11
C LEU A 69 -3.70 -2.61 -16.10
N TYR A 70 -2.81 -1.85 -15.48
CA TYR A 70 -2.02 -2.28 -14.34
C TYR A 70 -2.91 -2.95 -13.29
N GLU A 71 -2.57 -4.18 -12.90
CA GLU A 71 -3.46 -5.00 -12.09
C GLU A 71 -3.77 -4.37 -10.72
N TYR A 72 -2.84 -3.61 -10.15
CA TYR A 72 -3.04 -2.95 -8.86
C TYR A 72 -3.99 -1.74 -8.93
N VAL A 73 -4.14 -1.10 -10.10
CA VAL A 73 -5.24 -0.13 -10.30
C VAL A 73 -6.58 -0.84 -10.24
N ARG A 74 -6.66 -2.02 -10.86
CA ARG A 74 -7.88 -2.85 -10.90
C ARG A 74 -8.26 -3.33 -9.49
N THR A 75 -7.29 -3.78 -8.70
CA THR A 75 -7.52 -4.19 -7.30
C THR A 75 -7.90 -3.01 -6.40
N ALA A 76 -7.26 -1.85 -6.55
CA ALA A 76 -7.65 -0.62 -5.86
C ALA A 76 -9.10 -0.20 -6.19
N ALA A 77 -9.52 -0.39 -7.43
CA ALA A 77 -10.89 -0.14 -7.87
C ALA A 77 -11.91 -1.12 -7.25
N ILE A 78 -11.56 -2.41 -7.09
CA ILE A 78 -12.39 -3.37 -6.32
C ILE A 78 -12.51 -2.92 -4.86
N LYS A 79 -11.39 -2.57 -4.22
CA LYS A 79 -11.36 -2.07 -2.83
C LYS A 79 -12.19 -0.80 -2.66
N CYS A 80 -12.19 0.11 -3.65
CA CYS A 80 -13.04 1.29 -3.66
C CYS A 80 -14.52 0.91 -3.46
N LEU A 81 -15.03 -0.11 -4.15
CA LEU A 81 -16.42 -0.56 -4.00
C LEU A 81 -16.73 -1.03 -2.57
N THR A 82 -15.82 -1.76 -1.94
CA THR A 82 -15.95 -2.16 -0.53
C THR A 82 -16.03 -0.95 0.40
N ILE A 83 -15.19 0.07 0.17
CA ILE A 83 -15.18 1.31 0.95
C ILE A 83 -16.51 2.06 0.78
N LEU A 84 -17.01 2.18 -0.46
CA LEU A 84 -18.30 2.83 -0.73
C LEU A 84 -19.46 2.13 0.00
N VAL A 85 -19.47 0.79 0.06
CA VAL A 85 -20.45 0.04 0.86
C VAL A 85 -20.27 0.29 2.36
N ALA A 86 -19.04 0.24 2.86
CA ALA A 86 -18.76 0.49 4.27
C ALA A 86 -19.28 1.87 4.69
N HIS A 87 -19.10 2.91 3.87
CA HIS A 87 -19.56 4.28 4.15
C HIS A 87 -20.99 4.60 3.67
N LYS A 88 -21.76 3.58 3.28
CA LYS A 88 -23.17 3.71 2.84
C LYS A 88 -23.38 4.60 1.62
N LEU A 89 -22.36 4.76 0.78
CA LEU A 89 -22.44 5.44 -0.51
C LEU A 89 -22.96 4.50 -1.61
N LEU A 90 -22.83 3.19 -1.42
CA LEU A 90 -23.46 2.15 -2.23
C LEU A 90 -24.17 1.12 -1.35
N ALA A 91 -25.26 0.55 -1.87
CA ALA A 91 -25.89 -0.61 -1.25
C ALA A 91 -25.00 -1.84 -1.43
N ARG A 92 -24.90 -2.68 -0.39
CA ARG A 92 -24.08 -3.90 -0.41
C ARG A 92 -24.50 -4.84 -1.54
N GLU A 93 -25.80 -4.97 -1.75
CA GLU A 93 -26.41 -5.88 -2.72
C GLU A 93 -25.99 -5.53 -4.15
N VAL A 94 -25.84 -4.23 -4.45
CA VAL A 94 -25.35 -3.75 -5.75
C VAL A 94 -23.92 -4.25 -5.99
N VAL A 95 -23.05 -4.10 -4.99
CA VAL A 95 -21.64 -4.54 -5.11
C VAL A 95 -21.51 -6.06 -5.12
N ILE A 96 -22.26 -6.80 -4.28
CA ILE A 96 -22.28 -8.27 -4.29
C ILE A 96 -22.75 -8.81 -5.65
N ASN A 97 -23.79 -8.21 -6.24
CA ASN A 97 -24.25 -8.60 -7.57
C ASN A 97 -23.20 -8.33 -8.64
N TYR A 98 -22.51 -7.19 -8.56
CA TYR A 98 -21.42 -6.89 -9.49
C TYR A 98 -20.22 -7.84 -9.31
N PHE A 99 -19.81 -8.14 -8.08
CA PHE A 99 -18.76 -9.13 -7.80
C PHE A 99 -19.13 -10.51 -8.36
N ARG A 100 -20.40 -10.92 -8.30
CA ARG A 100 -20.86 -12.14 -8.96
C ARG A 100 -20.61 -12.13 -10.47
N LEU A 101 -20.83 -11.00 -11.15
CA LEU A 101 -20.55 -10.86 -12.57
C LEU A 101 -19.04 -10.94 -12.85
N LEU A 102 -18.21 -10.34 -11.99
CA LEU A 102 -16.75 -10.47 -12.06
C LEU A 102 -16.29 -11.92 -11.98
N PHE A 103 -16.77 -12.68 -10.98
CA PHE A 103 -16.43 -14.09 -10.82
C PHE A 103 -16.83 -14.95 -12.02
N ASN A 104 -18.00 -14.68 -12.61
CA ASN A 104 -18.60 -15.57 -13.59
C ASN A 104 -18.25 -15.26 -15.05
N SER A 105 -18.08 -13.98 -15.43
CA SER A 105 -17.97 -13.61 -16.85
C SER A 105 -17.10 -12.39 -17.18
N LYS A 106 -16.88 -11.47 -16.24
CA LYS A 106 -16.18 -10.21 -16.53
C LYS A 106 -14.67 -10.24 -16.27
N LEU A 107 -14.15 -11.22 -15.51
CA LEU A 107 -12.72 -11.38 -15.31
C LEU A 107 -12.10 -12.48 -16.18
N LYS A 108 -10.98 -12.15 -16.82
CA LYS A 108 -10.12 -13.12 -17.50
C LYS A 108 -9.39 -13.98 -16.46
N LYS A 109 -9.34 -15.30 -16.71
CA LYS A 109 -8.60 -16.26 -15.88
C LYS A 109 -7.13 -16.30 -16.32
N ASP A 110 -6.38 -15.26 -15.96
CA ASP A 110 -4.98 -15.07 -16.34
C ASP A 110 -4.00 -15.18 -15.15
N GLY A 111 -4.49 -15.58 -13.97
CA GLY A 111 -3.68 -15.67 -12.76
C GLY A 111 -3.33 -14.32 -12.13
N SER A 112 -3.93 -13.21 -12.60
CA SER A 112 -3.70 -11.90 -12.00
C SER A 112 -4.17 -11.84 -10.54
N TYR A 113 -3.50 -10.99 -9.76
CA TYR A 113 -3.79 -10.73 -8.35
C TYR A 113 -5.22 -10.19 -8.12
N VAL A 114 -5.88 -9.74 -9.19
CA VAL A 114 -7.27 -9.29 -9.21
C VAL A 114 -8.22 -10.34 -8.64
N TRP A 115 -8.01 -11.63 -8.89
CA TRP A 115 -8.82 -12.71 -8.32
C TRP A 115 -8.69 -12.80 -6.80
N THR A 116 -7.46 -12.76 -6.29
CA THR A 116 -7.17 -12.71 -4.85
C THR A 116 -7.82 -11.50 -4.21
N SER A 117 -7.66 -10.30 -4.81
CA SER A 117 -8.30 -9.07 -4.34
C SER A 117 -9.83 -9.19 -4.33
N LEU A 118 -10.45 -9.73 -5.38
CA LEU A 118 -11.90 -9.90 -5.44
C LEU A 118 -12.41 -10.79 -4.31
N VAL A 119 -11.71 -11.88 -3.97
CA VAL A 119 -12.08 -12.73 -2.84
C VAL A 119 -11.90 -11.99 -1.52
N CYS A 120 -10.76 -11.33 -1.29
CA CYS A 120 -10.53 -10.51 -0.09
C CYS A 120 -11.66 -9.49 0.12
N GLU A 121 -11.97 -8.71 -0.92
CA GLU A 121 -12.99 -7.67 -0.86
C GLU A 121 -14.41 -8.24 -0.72
N SER A 122 -14.68 -9.40 -1.34
CA SER A 122 -15.91 -10.14 -1.08
C SER A 122 -16.02 -10.54 0.38
N THR A 123 -14.96 -11.08 0.99
CA THR A 123 -14.98 -11.51 2.41
C THR A 123 -15.23 -10.37 3.38
N ASN A 124 -14.70 -9.17 3.10
CA ASN A 124 -14.99 -7.96 3.86
C ASN A 124 -16.50 -7.65 3.92
N LEU A 125 -17.23 -8.00 2.86
CA LEU A 125 -18.67 -7.77 2.73
C LEU A 125 -19.53 -8.96 3.19
N CYS A 126 -18.97 -9.95 3.88
CA CYS A 126 -19.67 -11.18 4.32
C CYS A 126 -20.42 -11.88 3.17
N PRO A 127 -19.72 -12.54 2.24
CA PRO A 127 -20.19 -12.84 0.90
C PRO A 127 -20.97 -14.17 0.83
N LYS A 128 -22.01 -14.32 1.67
CA LYS A 128 -22.82 -15.55 1.72
C LYS A 128 -23.37 -15.94 0.35
N GLU A 129 -23.71 -14.94 -0.45
CA GLU A 129 -24.30 -15.07 -1.77
C GLU A 129 -23.27 -15.35 -2.88
N LEU A 130 -21.98 -15.39 -2.56
CA LEU A 130 -20.86 -15.67 -3.48
C LEU A 130 -20.03 -16.88 -3.04
N GLU A 131 -20.51 -17.67 -2.06
CA GLU A 131 -19.75 -18.80 -1.51
C GLU A 131 -19.35 -19.80 -2.60
N ILE A 132 -20.27 -20.10 -3.53
CA ILE A 132 -20.02 -21.05 -4.61
C ILE A 132 -18.91 -20.54 -5.55
N GLU A 133 -19.01 -19.28 -5.96
CA GLU A 133 -18.02 -18.62 -6.82
C GLU A 133 -16.64 -18.56 -6.16
N ILE A 134 -16.58 -18.20 -4.88
CA ILE A 134 -15.32 -18.13 -4.13
C ILE A 134 -14.68 -19.52 -4.06
N ARG A 135 -15.44 -20.56 -3.68
CA ARG A 135 -14.90 -21.93 -3.60
C ARG A 135 -14.37 -22.42 -4.95
N LYS A 136 -15.09 -22.19 -6.05
CA LYS A 136 -14.62 -22.50 -7.40
C LYS A 136 -13.33 -21.75 -7.77
N THR A 137 -13.14 -20.54 -7.26
CA THR A 137 -11.94 -19.75 -7.50
C THR A 137 -10.72 -20.34 -6.78
N PHE A 138 -10.90 -20.86 -5.56
CA PHE A 138 -9.87 -21.64 -4.86
C PHE A 138 -9.55 -22.97 -5.57
N GLU A 139 -10.56 -23.70 -6.03
CA GLU A 139 -10.38 -24.96 -6.76
C GLU A 139 -9.63 -24.77 -8.09
N ALA A 140 -9.78 -23.60 -8.71
CA ALA A 140 -9.11 -23.22 -9.95
C ALA A 140 -7.67 -22.70 -9.76
N ASP A 141 -7.14 -22.69 -8.52
CA ASP A 141 -5.81 -22.18 -8.17
C ASP A 141 -5.55 -20.73 -8.61
N LEU A 142 -6.59 -19.89 -8.55
CA LEU A 142 -6.52 -18.46 -8.91
C LEU A 142 -6.23 -17.55 -7.71
N ILE A 143 -6.00 -18.11 -6.52
CA ILE A 143 -5.87 -17.38 -5.26
C ILE A 143 -4.48 -17.55 -4.69
N GLU A 144 -3.86 -16.45 -4.30
CA GLU A 144 -2.60 -16.45 -3.56
C GLU A 144 -2.86 -16.68 -2.07
N PRO A 145 -2.49 -17.86 -1.51
CA PRO A 145 -2.87 -18.25 -0.15
C PRO A 145 -2.25 -17.38 0.95
N PHE A 146 -1.21 -16.60 0.61
CA PHE A 146 -0.58 -15.65 1.52
C PHE A 146 -1.55 -14.54 1.98
N PHE A 147 -2.46 -14.12 1.09
CA PHE A 147 -3.38 -13.02 1.36
C PHE A 147 -4.70 -13.49 1.97
N ILE A 148 -5.18 -14.65 1.55
CA ILE A 148 -6.45 -15.19 2.02
C ILE A 148 -6.51 -16.71 1.86
N ASN A 149 -7.07 -17.38 2.86
CA ASN A 149 -7.31 -18.83 2.81
C ASN A 149 -8.78 -19.16 3.11
N LEU A 150 -9.16 -20.42 2.91
CA LEU A 150 -10.54 -20.89 3.13
C LEU A 150 -11.04 -20.69 4.57
N LYS A 151 -10.16 -20.70 5.59
CA LYS A 151 -10.57 -20.46 6.98
C LYS A 151 -11.03 -19.02 7.18
N ASP A 152 -10.36 -18.07 6.52
CA ASP A 152 -10.76 -16.65 6.54
C ASP A 152 -12.12 -16.46 5.87
N VAL A 153 -12.35 -17.14 4.73
CA VAL A 153 -13.65 -17.16 4.04
C VAL A 153 -14.74 -17.72 4.96
N GLU A 154 -14.53 -18.88 5.56
CA GLU A 154 -15.50 -19.51 6.48
C GLU A 154 -15.82 -18.63 7.70
N LYS A 155 -14.83 -17.92 8.23
CA LYS A 155 -15.03 -16.93 9.30
C LYS A 155 -15.89 -15.76 8.80
N SER A 156 -15.65 -15.26 7.60
CA SER A 156 -16.43 -14.17 7.01
C SER A 156 -17.90 -14.56 6.79
N LEU A 157 -18.18 -15.80 6.39
CA LEU A 157 -19.53 -16.33 6.17
C LEU A 157 -20.34 -16.44 7.47
N LYS A 158 -19.67 -16.65 8.60
CA LYS A 158 -20.28 -16.71 9.95
C LYS A 158 -20.45 -15.33 10.59
N THR A 159 -19.78 -14.31 10.06
CA THR A 159 -19.80 -12.96 10.63
C THR A 159 -21.10 -12.23 10.29
N ASN A 160 -21.59 -11.40 11.22
CA ASN A 160 -22.75 -10.55 10.97
C ASN A 160 -22.36 -9.37 10.05
N ILE A 161 -23.17 -9.09 9.03
CA ILE A 161 -22.91 -8.02 8.04
C ILE A 161 -22.68 -6.66 8.74
N ASN A 162 -23.52 -6.27 9.69
CA ASN A 162 -23.40 -4.98 10.39
C ASN A 162 -22.11 -4.90 11.21
N GLN A 163 -21.71 -6.01 11.82
CA GLN A 163 -20.44 -6.10 12.57
C GLN A 163 -19.24 -5.96 11.64
N SER A 164 -19.26 -6.61 10.47
CA SER A 164 -18.19 -6.49 9.48
C SER A 164 -18.08 -5.06 8.95
N LEU A 165 -19.18 -4.46 8.50
CA LEU A 165 -19.19 -3.08 8.00
C LEU A 165 -18.77 -2.06 9.07
N SER A 166 -19.13 -2.29 10.35
CA SER A 166 -18.67 -1.45 11.46
C SER A 166 -17.15 -1.55 11.67
N SER A 167 -16.59 -2.76 11.56
CA SER A 167 -15.14 -3.00 11.66
C SER A 167 -14.39 -2.34 10.49
N LEU A 168 -14.92 -2.45 9.27
CA LEU A 168 -14.33 -1.81 8.09
C LEU A 168 -14.25 -0.29 8.24
N ARG A 169 -15.30 0.37 8.72
CA ARG A 169 -15.28 1.84 8.94
C ARG A 169 -14.19 2.29 9.90
N LYS A 170 -13.78 1.44 10.85
CA LYS A 170 -12.73 1.72 11.84
C LYS A 170 -11.34 1.36 11.33
N ASN A 171 -11.23 0.55 10.28
CA ASN A 171 -9.97 0.19 9.68
C ASN A 171 -9.48 1.35 8.80
N ARG A 172 -8.27 1.85 9.07
CA ARG A 172 -7.64 2.94 8.29
C ARG A 172 -7.63 2.64 6.79
N HIS A 173 -7.38 1.40 6.39
CA HIS A 173 -7.30 1.03 4.98
C HIS A 173 -8.65 1.07 4.25
N TYR A 174 -9.76 1.17 4.98
CA TYR A 174 -11.12 1.28 4.45
C TYR A 174 -11.83 2.57 4.87
N SER A 175 -11.12 3.48 5.55
CA SER A 175 -11.65 4.80 5.87
C SER A 175 -11.46 5.75 4.69
N LEU A 176 -12.41 6.67 4.53
CA LEU A 176 -12.20 7.82 3.65
C LEU A 176 -11.07 8.70 4.22
N ILE A 177 -10.35 9.38 3.34
CA ILE A 177 -9.23 10.24 3.72
C ILE A 177 -9.80 11.50 4.37
N ASN A 178 -9.55 11.71 5.67
CA ASN A 178 -10.11 12.86 6.42
C ASN A 178 -9.05 13.84 6.94
N ASN A 179 -7.79 13.39 7.03
CA ASN A 179 -6.71 14.18 7.58
C ASN A 179 -5.43 13.88 6.81
N THR A 180 -5.18 14.64 5.74
CA THR A 180 -4.01 14.53 4.88
C THR A 180 -2.70 14.59 5.66
N ILE A 181 -2.60 15.43 6.70
CA ILE A 181 -1.39 15.52 7.53
C ILE A 181 -1.14 14.17 8.21
N ALA A 182 -2.14 13.59 8.87
CA ALA A 182 -2.03 12.28 9.51
C ALA A 182 -1.73 11.14 8.51
N GLU A 183 -2.17 11.27 7.25
CA GLU A 183 -1.86 10.27 6.22
C GLU A 183 -0.38 10.31 5.79
N ILE A 184 0.25 11.50 5.76
CA ILE A 184 1.59 11.68 5.16
C ILE A 184 2.70 11.99 6.17
N GLU A 185 2.39 12.37 7.41
CA GLU A 185 3.38 12.78 8.42
C GLU A 185 4.39 11.67 8.75
N GLY A 186 3.98 10.40 8.62
CA GLY A 186 4.82 9.24 8.90
C GLY A 186 5.79 8.87 7.77
N TRP A 187 5.76 9.57 6.64
CA TRP A 187 6.59 9.24 5.48
C TRP A 187 8.06 9.56 5.72
N ALA A 188 8.95 8.77 5.12
CA ALA A 188 10.40 8.91 5.30
C ALA A 188 10.91 10.34 5.02
N TYR A 189 10.26 11.06 4.10
CA TYR A 189 10.57 12.45 3.76
C TYR A 189 10.41 13.43 4.94
N PHE A 190 9.47 13.17 5.85
CA PHE A 190 9.19 14.03 7.01
C PHE A 190 9.83 13.53 8.31
N LYS A 191 10.43 12.34 8.30
CA LYS A 191 11.24 11.85 9.43
C LYS A 191 12.57 12.58 9.44
N HIS A 192 12.68 13.61 10.27
CA HIS A 192 13.97 14.22 10.57
C HIS A 192 14.84 13.19 11.33
N GLU A 193 16.06 12.95 10.85
CA GLU A 193 17.06 12.26 11.66
C GLU A 193 17.21 13.03 12.98
N PRO A 194 17.22 12.35 14.15
CA PRO A 194 17.44 13.06 15.40
C PRO A 194 18.77 13.80 15.29
N SER A 195 18.73 15.13 15.44
CA SER A 195 19.90 15.98 15.35
C SER A 195 21.02 15.35 16.14
N LYS A 196 22.16 15.05 15.51
CA LYS A 196 23.37 14.66 16.23
C LYS A 196 23.57 15.69 17.34
N LYS A 197 23.42 15.27 18.61
CA LYS A 197 23.72 16.12 19.75
C LYS A 197 25.08 16.75 19.47
N THR A 198 25.11 18.06 19.29
CA THR A 198 26.36 18.82 19.26
C THR A 198 27.04 18.51 20.59
N ILE A 199 28.10 17.72 20.55
CA ILE A 199 29.01 17.63 21.68
C ILE A 199 29.59 19.05 21.79
N SER A 200 29.09 19.81 22.75
CA SER A 200 29.65 21.09 23.12
C SER A 200 31.10 20.84 23.54
N THR A 201 32.03 21.22 22.68
CA THR A 201 33.43 21.42 23.06
C THR A 201 33.50 22.66 23.92
N GLU A 202 33.04 22.55 25.18
CA GLU A 202 33.45 23.49 26.21
C GLU A 202 34.87 23.15 26.63
N LYS A 203 35.74 24.12 26.33
CA LYS A 203 37.15 24.19 26.67
C LYS A 203 37.33 23.95 28.16
N VAL A 204 38.02 22.87 28.52
CA VAL A 204 38.77 22.83 29.79
C VAL A 204 40.21 23.23 29.46
N ALA A 205 40.57 24.43 29.87
CA ALA A 205 41.93 24.96 29.80
C ALA A 205 42.86 24.19 30.78
N PRO A 206 44.18 24.14 30.53
CA PRO A 206 45.09 23.28 31.26
C PRO A 206 45.58 23.94 32.56
N SER A 207 45.58 23.22 33.68
CA SER A 207 46.38 23.58 34.85
C SER A 207 47.49 22.56 35.06
N PHE A 208 48.73 23.01 34.87
CA PHE A 208 49.95 22.30 35.18
C PHE A 208 50.27 22.47 36.68
N SER A 209 50.39 21.37 37.43
CA SER A 209 51.31 21.29 38.58
C SER A 209 51.56 19.84 39.01
N GLY A 210 52.65 19.29 38.49
CA GLY A 210 53.59 18.39 39.18
C GLY A 210 53.09 17.02 39.67
N LEU A 211 53.57 15.94 39.05
CA LEU A 211 54.43 14.97 39.75
C LEU A 211 55.22 14.12 38.74
N PHE A 212 56.52 14.04 38.97
CA PHE A 212 57.53 13.32 38.20
C PHE A 212 57.32 11.80 38.19
N LYS A 213 57.60 11.11 37.06
CA LYS A 213 58.84 10.33 36.85
C LYS A 213 58.87 9.62 35.48
N LYS A 214 60.10 9.57 34.96
CA LYS A 214 60.60 9.02 33.69
C LYS A 214 60.41 7.50 33.55
N THR A 215 60.28 7.02 32.30
CA THR A 215 61.22 6.14 31.57
C THR A 215 60.77 6.00 30.10
N ASN A 216 61.55 6.51 29.13
CA ASN A 216 62.36 5.76 28.14
C ASN A 216 61.68 4.48 27.59
N THR A 217 61.54 4.22 26.28
CA THR A 217 62.46 4.47 25.16
C THR A 217 61.77 4.24 23.81
N SER A 218 62.28 4.94 22.81
CA SER A 218 62.00 4.95 21.37
C SER A 218 62.29 3.66 20.59
N ASN A 219 61.49 3.35 19.55
CA ASN A 219 61.88 3.31 18.11
C ASN A 219 60.84 2.56 17.26
N LYS A 220 60.12 3.26 16.36
CA LYS A 220 60.37 3.42 14.91
C LYS A 220 60.01 2.20 14.02
N LYS A 221 58.80 2.28 13.42
CA LYS A 221 58.52 2.33 11.96
C LYS A 221 59.65 1.86 11.01
N LEU A 222 59.37 0.88 10.13
CA LEU A 222 59.09 1.04 8.67
C LEU A 222 59.43 -0.21 7.80
N LYS A 223 58.57 -0.39 6.77
CA LYS A 223 58.84 -0.81 5.37
C LYS A 223 58.87 -2.29 4.96
N LYS A 224 57.80 -2.64 4.22
CA LYS A 224 57.74 -3.28 2.87
C LYS A 224 59.03 -3.93 2.31
N SER A 225 58.91 -5.18 1.85
CA SER A 225 59.43 -5.60 0.54
C SER A 225 58.67 -6.81 -0.03
N GLN A 226 58.29 -6.70 -1.32
CA GLN A 226 57.89 -7.79 -2.21
C GLN A 226 59.14 -8.44 -2.81
N LYS A 227 59.14 -9.76 -3.05
CA LYS A 227 59.23 -10.38 -4.39
C LYS A 227 59.57 -11.88 -4.35
N LYS A 228 58.78 -12.62 -5.15
CA LYS A 228 59.13 -13.72 -6.08
C LYS A 228 59.95 -14.90 -5.56
N LYS A 229 59.37 -16.10 -5.74
CA LYS A 229 59.73 -17.01 -6.85
C LYS A 229 58.67 -18.10 -7.03
N LYS A 230 57.96 -18.09 -8.17
CA LYS A 230 57.39 -19.28 -8.80
C LYS A 230 58.51 -19.87 -9.68
N GLY A 231 58.78 -21.16 -9.52
CA GLY A 231 59.55 -21.99 -10.44
C GLY A 231 58.61 -23.00 -11.10
N PHE A 232 58.81 -23.21 -12.40
CA PHE A 232 58.10 -24.11 -13.29
C PHE A 232 58.35 -25.60 -12.95
N GLY A 233 57.37 -26.44 -13.31
CA GLY A 233 57.41 -27.89 -13.27
C GLY A 233 56.01 -28.45 -13.32
#